data_AF-A0A3S3NMC2-F1
#
_entry.id   AF-A0A3S3NMC2-F1
#
_cell.length_a   1.000
_cell.length_b   1.000
_cell.length_c   1.000
_cell.angle_alpha   90.00
_cell.angle_beta   90.00
_cell.angle_gamma   90.00
#
_symmetry.space_group_name_H-M   'P 1'
#
loop_
_entity.id
_entity.type
_entity.pdbx_description
1 polymer ?
#
loop_
_entity_poly.entity_id
_entity_poly.type
_entity_poly.pdbx_seq_one_letter_code
_entity_poly.pdbx_strand_id
1 'polypeptide(L)'
;MHVERKTVVVTTAADGSATAYTEGAVNGRVLQVRYVKVDFADGVDFTITSEATGETILAESDVNASATRAPRQATHSTVGVAAESGTGFAVNDHIAIANDRIKIVVASGGNTKTGTFHFLIG
;
A
#
# COMPACT_ATOMS: atom_id res chain seq x y z
N MET A 1 -13.83 2.02 17.46
CA MET A 1 -13.15 1.83 16.17
C MET A 1 -13.15 0.35 15.86
N HIS A 2 -13.74 -0.06 14.75
CA HIS A 2 -13.69 -1.46 14.29
C HIS A 2 -12.54 -1.56 13.29
N VAL A 3 -11.65 -2.53 13.48
CA VAL A 3 -10.48 -2.71 12.63
C VAL A 3 -10.57 -4.05 11.93
N GLU A 4 -10.36 -4.07 10.62
CA GLU A 4 -10.37 -5.26 9.79
C GLU A 4 -8.99 -5.45 9.13
N ARG A 5 -8.60 -6.72 8.94
CA ARG A 5 -7.46 -7.09 8.10
C ARG A 5 -7.94 -7.57 6.73
N LYS A 6 -7.50 -6.92 5.66
CA LYS A 6 -7.60 -7.42 4.28
C LYS A 6 -6.31 -8.14 3.90
N THR A 7 -6.40 -9.34 3.33
CA THR A 7 -5.24 -10.13 2.88
C THR A 7 -5.30 -10.28 1.38
N VAL A 8 -4.18 -10.06 0.70
CA VAL A 8 -4.05 -10.24 -0.75
C VAL A 8 -2.81 -11.09 -1.01
N VAL A 9 -3.02 -12.26 -1.60
CA VAL A 9 -1.93 -13.10 -2.11
C VAL A 9 -1.67 -12.69 -3.55
N VAL A 10 -0.39 -12.49 -3.89
CA VAL A 10 0.04 -12.02 -5.20
C VAL A 10 1.01 -13.03 -5.78
N THR A 11 0.67 -13.56 -6.96
CA THR A 11 1.56 -14.44 -7.74
C THR A 11 2.00 -13.69 -8.99
N THR A 12 3.30 -13.66 -9.25
CA THR A 12 3.87 -13.04 -10.44
C THR A 12 3.75 -13.92 -11.68
N ALA A 13 3.74 -13.27 -12.83
CA ALA A 13 3.90 -13.91 -14.12
C ALA A 13 5.36 -14.33 -14.35
N ALA A 14 5.63 -14.94 -15.51
CA ALA A 14 6.97 -15.41 -15.86
C ALA A 14 8.00 -14.27 -15.97
N ASP A 15 7.56 -13.06 -16.27
CA ASP A 15 8.38 -11.85 -16.33
C ASP A 15 8.61 -11.19 -14.96
N GLY A 16 8.03 -11.74 -13.89
CA GLY A 16 8.16 -11.20 -12.53
C GLY A 16 7.18 -10.08 -12.19
N SER A 17 6.28 -9.71 -13.10
CA SER A 17 5.24 -8.71 -12.86
C SER A 17 3.98 -9.33 -12.24
N ALA A 18 3.20 -8.53 -11.52
CA ALA A 18 1.86 -8.92 -11.06
C ALA A 18 0.96 -7.71 -10.90
N THR A 19 -0.36 -7.91 -11.01
CA THR A 19 -1.36 -6.97 -10.52
C THR A 19 -2.42 -7.73 -9.73
N ALA A 20 -2.71 -7.25 -8.52
CA ALA A 20 -3.67 -7.86 -7.61
C ALA A 20 -4.50 -6.79 -6.90
N TYR A 21 -5.61 -7.21 -6.30
CA TYR A 21 -6.57 -6.32 -5.66
C TYR A 21 -7.07 -6.92 -4.35
N THR A 22 -7.52 -6.08 -3.41
CA THR A 22 -8.35 -6.56 -2.31
C THR A 22 -9.65 -7.16 -2.82
N GLU A 23 -10.13 -8.21 -2.14
CA GLU A 23 -11.46 -8.76 -2.40
C GLU A 23 -12.53 -7.80 -1.91
N GLY A 24 -13.40 -7.38 -2.83
CA GLY A 24 -14.48 -6.42 -2.56
C GLY A 24 -13.98 -5.02 -2.17
N ALA A 25 -14.95 -4.14 -1.90
CA ALA A 25 -14.67 -2.76 -1.52
C ALA A 25 -14.14 -2.66 -0.07
N VAL A 26 -13.27 -1.69 0.13
CA VAL A 26 -12.65 -1.30 1.38
C VAL A 26 -13.18 0.07 1.79
N ASN A 27 -13.47 0.22 3.08
CA ASN A 27 -13.93 1.46 3.69
C ASN A 27 -13.16 1.69 4.98
N GLY A 28 -12.51 2.84 5.11
CA GLY A 28 -11.81 3.25 6.33
C GLY A 28 -10.40 3.76 6.06
N ARG A 29 -9.64 3.95 7.13
CA ARG A 29 -8.27 4.47 7.11
C ARG A 29 -7.27 3.32 6.98
N VAL A 30 -6.30 3.46 6.08
CA VAL A 30 -5.15 2.56 6.00
C VAL A 30 -4.25 2.82 7.21
N LEU A 31 -4.32 1.93 8.18
CA LEU A 31 -3.52 2.03 9.40
C LEU A 31 -2.10 1.51 9.15
N GLN A 32 -2.03 0.33 8.53
CA GLN A 32 -0.79 -0.39 8.26
C GLN A 32 -0.87 -1.22 6.97
N VAL A 33 0.28 -1.38 6.33
CA VAL A 33 0.53 -2.33 5.24
C VAL A 33 1.64 -3.26 5.69
N ARG A 34 1.38 -4.57 5.74
CA ARG A 34 2.38 -5.60 5.99
C ARG A 34 2.66 -6.33 4.70
N TYR A 35 3.88 -6.19 4.21
CA TYR A 35 4.43 -7.07 3.18
C TYR A 35 5.04 -8.31 3.86
N VAL A 36 4.63 -9.50 3.42
CA VAL A 36 5.20 -10.78 3.79
C VAL A 36 5.84 -11.40 2.56
N LYS A 37 7.16 -11.49 2.62
CA LYS A 37 7.98 -12.19 1.64
C LYS A 37 7.83 -13.69 1.87
N VAL A 38 7.12 -14.36 0.97
CA VAL A 38 6.97 -15.81 0.95
C VAL A 38 8.09 -16.41 0.12
N ASP A 39 8.09 -16.16 -1.19
CA ASP A 39 9.13 -16.67 -2.09
C ASP A 39 9.62 -15.65 -3.15
N PHE A 40 9.00 -14.45 -3.21
CA PHE A 40 9.44 -13.32 -4.04
C PHE A 40 10.96 -13.17 -4.02
N ALA A 41 11.55 -12.74 -5.15
CA ALA A 41 12.97 -12.49 -5.25
C ALA A 41 13.45 -11.37 -4.29
N ASP A 42 14.77 -11.22 -4.14
CA ASP A 42 15.33 -9.98 -3.60
C ASP A 42 15.15 -8.86 -4.64
N GLY A 43 15.07 -7.62 -4.18
CA GLY A 43 14.87 -6.45 -5.03
C GLY A 43 13.42 -6.26 -5.50
N VAL A 44 12.43 -6.56 -4.65
CA VAL A 44 11.02 -6.42 -5.06
C VAL A 44 10.61 -4.96 -5.12
N ASP A 45 10.11 -4.56 -6.27
CA ASP A 45 9.44 -3.28 -6.48
C ASP A 45 7.93 -3.48 -6.48
N PHE A 46 7.22 -2.70 -5.66
CA PHE A 46 5.77 -2.67 -5.68
C PHE A 46 5.19 -1.28 -5.44
N THR A 47 4.06 -1.03 -6.11
CA THR A 47 3.26 0.18 -5.97
C THR A 47 1.85 -0.21 -5.58
N ILE A 48 1.37 0.38 -4.49
CA ILE A 48 0.03 0.16 -3.94
C ILE A 48 -0.76 1.46 -4.06
N THR A 49 -1.93 1.39 -4.67
CA THR A 49 -2.80 2.55 -4.91
C THR A 49 -4.25 2.25 -4.55
N SER A 50 -5.05 3.30 -4.34
CA SER A 50 -6.49 3.21 -4.51
C SER A 50 -6.79 2.93 -5.99
N GLU A 51 -7.70 2.00 -6.29
CA GLU A 51 -7.96 1.62 -7.68
C GLU A 51 -8.67 2.73 -8.46
N ALA A 52 -9.74 3.30 -7.91
CA ALA A 52 -10.57 4.25 -8.63
C ALA A 52 -9.91 5.63 -8.79
N THR A 53 -9.19 6.09 -7.76
CA THR A 53 -8.58 7.43 -7.77
C THR A 53 -7.12 7.44 -8.21
N GLY A 54 -6.44 6.29 -8.17
CA GLY A 54 -5.00 6.19 -8.44
C GLY A 54 -4.11 6.80 -7.35
N GLU A 55 -4.67 7.21 -6.20
CA GLU A 55 -3.90 7.75 -5.09
C GLU A 55 -2.91 6.71 -4.55
N THR A 56 -1.64 7.09 -4.42
CA THR A 56 -0.60 6.22 -3.89
C THR A 56 -0.77 6.01 -2.39
N ILE A 57 -0.88 4.74 -1.98
CA ILE A 57 -0.90 4.33 -0.57
C ILE A 57 0.52 4.05 -0.09
N LEU A 58 1.29 3.28 -0.84
CA LEU A 58 2.68 2.94 -0.54
C LEU A 58 3.38 2.53 -1.83
N ALA A 59 4.57 3.06 -2.07
CA ALA A 59 5.46 2.59 -3.12
C ALA A 59 6.83 2.33 -2.49
N GLU A 60 7.37 1.14 -2.70
CA GLU A 60 8.71 0.79 -2.25
C GLU A 60 9.45 0.08 -3.39
N SER A 61 10.76 0.30 -3.41
CA SER A 61 11.68 -0.33 -4.34
C SER A 61 12.72 -1.14 -3.58
N ASP A 62 13.31 -2.11 -4.26
CA ASP A 62 14.43 -2.92 -3.75
C ASP A 62 14.14 -3.62 -2.40
N VAL A 63 12.90 -4.05 -2.17
CA VAL A 63 12.51 -4.63 -0.88
C VAL A 63 13.02 -6.07 -0.76
N ASN A 64 13.87 -6.32 0.24
CA ASN A 64 14.53 -7.61 0.44
C ASN A 64 13.92 -8.49 1.54
N ALA A 65 13.12 -7.91 2.44
CA ALA A 65 12.57 -8.64 3.59
C ALA A 65 11.12 -8.23 3.90
N SER A 66 10.39 -9.12 4.56
CA SER A 66 9.07 -8.83 5.11
C SER A 66 9.12 -7.63 6.04
N ALA A 67 8.20 -6.68 5.89
CA ALA A 67 8.21 -5.47 6.70
C ALA A 67 6.83 -4.81 6.78
N THR A 68 6.63 -4.03 7.84
CA THR A 68 5.38 -3.32 8.12
C THR A 68 5.60 -1.83 7.91
N ARG A 69 4.77 -1.18 7.09
CA ARG A 69 4.70 0.28 7.00
C ARG A 69 3.37 0.78 7.53
N ALA A 70 3.40 2.00 8.06
CA ALA A 70 2.20 2.75 8.43
C ALA A 70 2.17 4.01 7.56
N PRO A 71 1.77 3.92 6.27
CA PRO A 71 1.82 5.05 5.37
C PRO A 71 0.88 6.17 5.83
N ARG A 72 1.30 7.41 5.61
CA ARG A 72 0.54 8.62 5.95
C ARG A 72 0.69 9.63 4.80
N GLN A 73 -0.36 10.39 4.56
CA GLN A 73 -0.37 11.48 3.58
C GLN A 73 -0.27 12.83 4.28
N ALA A 74 0.28 13.83 3.58
CA ALA A 74 0.28 15.20 4.07
C ALA A 74 -1.14 15.77 4.12
N THR A 75 -1.45 16.48 5.21
CA THR A 75 -2.66 17.30 5.30
C THR A 75 -2.42 18.69 4.73
N HIS A 76 -3.49 19.37 4.33
CA HIS A 76 -3.41 20.67 3.65
C HIS A 76 -4.42 21.65 4.23
N SER A 77 -4.08 22.94 4.15
CA SER A 77 -5.04 24.03 4.34
C SER A 77 -6.09 24.06 3.23
N THR A 78 -7.14 24.87 3.41
CA THR A 78 -8.23 25.01 2.42
C THR A 78 -7.80 25.65 1.10
N VAL A 79 -6.59 26.20 1.02
CA VAL A 79 -5.98 26.73 -0.22
C VAL A 79 -4.98 25.75 -0.86
N GLY A 80 -4.88 24.53 -0.35
CA GLY A 80 -4.02 23.48 -0.90
C GLY A 80 -2.54 23.56 -0.49
N VAL A 81 -2.18 24.42 0.45
CA VAL A 81 -0.81 24.47 1.01
C VAL A 81 -0.67 23.41 2.11
N ALA A 82 0.43 22.66 2.08
CA ALA A 82 0.73 21.63 3.07
C ALA A 82 0.70 22.22 4.49
N ALA A 83 0.04 21.52 5.41
CA ALA A 83 0.03 21.90 6.80
C ALA A 83 1.35 21.48 7.45
N GLU A 84 1.97 22.42 8.16
CA GLU A 84 3.22 22.20 8.87
C GLU A 84 3.01 22.46 10.36
N SER A 85 3.66 21.65 11.18
CA SER A 85 3.91 22.04 12.57
C SER A 85 4.92 23.20 12.55
N GLY A 86 4.89 24.09 13.56
CA GLY A 86 5.67 25.34 13.59
C GLY A 86 7.21 25.21 13.48
N THR A 87 7.74 24.00 13.32
CA THR A 87 9.15 23.68 13.05
C THR A 87 9.39 23.11 11.65
N GLY A 88 8.44 23.23 10.72
CA GLY A 88 8.59 22.79 9.32
C GLY A 88 8.39 21.28 9.08
N PHE A 89 7.85 20.53 10.06
CA PHE A 89 7.48 19.13 9.83
C PHE A 89 6.05 19.04 9.30
N ALA A 90 5.87 18.31 8.20
CA ALA A 90 4.57 18.04 7.62
C ALA A 90 3.62 17.40 8.64
N VAL A 91 2.40 17.93 8.74
CA VAL A 91 1.32 17.32 9.50
C VAL A 91 0.70 16.24 8.62
N ASN A 92 0.95 14.98 8.96
CA ASN A 92 0.47 13.84 8.20
C ASN A 92 -0.71 13.14 8.89
N ASP A 93 -1.63 12.60 8.11
CA ASP A 93 -2.74 11.76 8.59
C ASP A 93 -2.86 10.48 7.75
N HIS A 94 -3.74 9.59 8.16
CA HIS A 94 -4.02 8.34 7.49
C HIS A 94 -4.62 8.57 6.11
N ILE A 95 -4.33 7.63 5.22
CA ILE A 95 -4.92 7.57 3.89
C ILE A 95 -6.28 6.91 4.02
N ALA A 96 -7.34 7.55 3.52
CA ALA A 96 -8.69 7.03 3.61
C ALA A 96 -9.10 6.40 2.28
N ILE A 97 -9.72 5.21 2.36
CA ILE A 97 -10.31 4.50 1.23
C ILE A 97 -11.83 4.48 1.44
N ALA A 98 -12.60 4.85 0.43
CA ALA A 98 -14.05 4.95 0.51
C ALA A 98 -14.70 4.21 -0.65
N ASN A 99 -15.33 3.08 -0.33
CA ASN A 99 -15.99 2.19 -1.28
C ASN A 99 -15.15 1.89 -2.54
N ASP A 100 -13.86 1.60 -2.32
CA ASP A 100 -12.89 1.36 -3.39
C ASP A 100 -12.03 0.13 -3.06
N ARG A 101 -11.28 -0.38 -4.03
CA ARG A 101 -10.32 -1.48 -3.82
C ARG A 101 -8.91 -0.94 -3.71
N ILE A 102 -8.08 -1.67 -2.99
CA ILE A 102 -6.64 -1.42 -2.97
C ILE A 102 -6.01 -2.26 -4.08
N LYS A 103 -5.32 -1.60 -5.00
CA LYS A 103 -4.56 -2.20 -6.10
C LYS A 103 -3.11 -2.35 -5.70
N ILE A 104 -2.50 -3.47 -6.06
CA ILE A 104 -1.07 -3.76 -5.88
C ILE A 104 -0.52 -4.08 -7.26
N VAL A 105 0.53 -3.36 -7.66
CA VAL A 105 1.33 -3.67 -8.85
C VAL A 105 2.72 -4.06 -8.39
N VAL A 106 3.18 -5.26 -8.76
CA VAL A 106 4.54 -5.74 -8.53
C VAL A 106 5.27 -5.69 -9.86
N ALA A 107 6.44 -5.06 -9.92
CA ALA A 107 7.23 -4.95 -11.15
C ALA A 107 8.34 -6.00 -11.26
N SER A 108 8.91 -6.43 -10.13
CA SER A 108 10.05 -7.35 -10.10
C SER A 108 9.98 -8.32 -8.90
N GLY A 109 8.98 -9.20 -8.87
CA GLY A 109 8.87 -10.25 -7.82
C GLY A 109 9.59 -11.55 -8.17
N GLY A 110 10.17 -11.66 -9.37
CA GLY A 110 10.77 -12.87 -9.93
C GLY A 110 9.76 -13.83 -10.57
N ASN A 111 10.22 -14.75 -11.41
CA ASN A 111 9.37 -15.64 -12.23
C ASN A 111 8.48 -16.56 -11.36
N THR A 112 7.15 -16.47 -11.53
CA THR A 112 6.13 -17.38 -10.94
C THR A 112 6.27 -17.55 -9.42
N LYS A 113 6.49 -16.43 -8.74
CA LYS A 113 6.72 -16.33 -7.31
C LYS A 113 5.53 -15.67 -6.61
N THR A 114 5.34 -15.96 -5.34
CA THR A 114 4.31 -15.48 -4.44
C THR A 114 4.82 -14.57 -3.32
N GLY A 115 3.97 -13.60 -2.99
CA GLY A 115 4.09 -12.74 -1.83
C GLY A 115 2.71 -12.44 -1.26
N THR A 116 2.65 -11.96 -0.03
CA THR A 116 1.37 -11.62 0.61
C THR A 116 1.41 -10.21 1.16
N PHE A 117 0.31 -9.47 0.97
CA PHE A 117 0.10 -8.15 1.55
C PHE A 117 -1.08 -8.21 2.49
N HIS A 118 -0.91 -7.67 3.70
CA HIS A 118 -2.01 -7.43 4.64
C HIS A 118 -2.21 -5.94 4.84
N PHE A 119 -3.46 -5.50 4.77
CA PHE A 119 -3.87 -4.13 5.06
C PHE A 119 -4.69 -4.12 6.34
N LEU A 120 -4.29 -3.32 7.32
CA LEU A 120 -5.13 -3.03 8.49
C LEU A 120 -5.93 -1.76 8.20
N ILE A 121 -7.24 -1.90 8.20
CA ILE A 121 -8.21 -0.83 7.89
C ILE A 121 -9.06 -0.58 9.12
N GLY A 122 -9.29 0.68 9.50
CA GLY A 122 -10.14 1.02 10.65
C GLY A 122 -10.79 2.39 10.61
#